data_AF-A0A7X7DYY6-F1
#
_entry.id   AF-A0A7X7DYY6-F1
#
_cell.length_a   1.000
_cell.length_b   1.000
_cell.length_c   1.000
_cell.angle_alpha   90.00
_cell.angle_beta   90.00
_cell.angle_gamma   90.00
#
_symmetry.space_group_name_H-M   'P 1'
#
loop_
_entity.id
_entity.type
_entity.pdbx_description
1 polymer ?
#
loop_
_entity_poly.entity_id
_entity_poly.type
_entity_poly.pdbx_seq_one_letter_code
_entity_poly.pdbx_strand_id
1 'polypeptide(L)'
;MLPTVQLSIPGFAGSSREAAASVELLLKLGLIKKQPDGTYIQTDTAITAESGVASLAIRQLNKAMALFAVDAIDNLAKTERNISGITVGISQDMYDIINAEITAFKERIVTLVSRDLHCERVYQLNMQFFPLSQKPDSPTGKGASDK
;
A
#
# COMPACT_ATOMS: atom_id res chain seq x y z
N MET A 1 2.97 11.83 -21.21
CA MET A 1 4.06 12.12 -20.25
C MET A 1 3.43 12.30 -18.89
N LEU A 2 3.55 11.30 -18.02
CA LEU A 2 3.21 11.49 -16.60
C LEU A 2 4.27 12.45 -16.02
N PRO A 3 3.88 13.45 -15.22
CA PRO A 3 4.86 14.33 -14.60
C PRO A 3 5.79 13.49 -13.73
N THR A 4 7.10 13.63 -13.96
CA THR A 4 8.14 13.09 -13.08
C THR A 4 7.90 13.66 -11.69
N VAL A 5 7.28 12.88 -10.81
CA VAL A 5 7.12 13.26 -9.41
C VAL A 5 8.52 13.22 -8.79
N GLN A 6 9.09 14.40 -8.65
CA GLN A 6 10.32 14.63 -7.91
C GLN A 6 9.98 14.30 -6.45
N LEU A 7 10.46 13.15 -5.97
CA LEU A 7 10.33 12.77 -4.57
C LEU A 7 11.34 13.63 -3.78
N SER A 8 11.02 14.93 -3.65
CA SER A 8 11.68 15.79 -2.68
C SER A 8 11.06 15.44 -1.34
N ILE A 9 11.83 14.75 -0.50
CA ILE A 9 11.49 14.53 0.91
C ILE A 9 12.39 15.48 1.71
N PRO A 10 11.97 16.74 1.98
CA PRO A 10 12.72 17.61 2.87
C PRO A 10 12.37 17.26 4.32
N GLY A 11 13.39 16.99 5.15
CA GLY A 11 13.22 16.87 6.60
C GLY A 11 12.68 15.52 7.10
N PHE A 12 13.39 14.42 6.80
CA PHE A 12 13.13 13.10 7.42
C PHE A 12 13.63 13.08 8.88
N ALA A 13 12.96 13.82 9.75
CA ALA A 13 13.29 14.00 11.16
C ALA A 13 12.27 13.31 12.11
N GLY A 14 11.80 12.11 11.76
CA GLY A 14 10.98 11.24 12.62
C GLY A 14 11.37 9.77 12.46
N SER A 15 11.79 9.13 13.57
CA SER A 15 12.11 7.70 13.84
C SER A 15 12.24 6.74 12.62
N SER A 16 13.44 6.52 12.08
CA SER A 16 14.54 5.63 12.54
C SER A 16 14.54 4.22 11.91
N ARG A 17 15.57 3.91 11.12
CA ARG A 17 15.91 2.63 10.43
C ARG A 17 14.91 2.05 9.44
N GLU A 18 13.63 1.90 9.76
CA GLU A 18 12.70 1.18 8.87
C GLU A 18 12.37 1.95 7.60
N ALA A 19 12.38 3.28 7.68
CA ALA A 19 12.16 4.12 6.51
C ALA A 19 13.39 4.16 5.61
N ALA A 20 14.57 4.24 6.22
CA ALA A 20 15.83 4.10 5.53
C ALA A 20 15.94 2.72 4.86
N ALA A 21 15.51 1.66 5.54
CA ALA A 21 15.46 0.30 4.99
C ALA A 21 14.46 0.19 3.83
N SER A 22 13.33 0.89 3.91
CA SER A 22 12.34 0.94 2.83
C SER A 22 12.86 1.68 1.60
N VAL A 23 13.54 2.82 1.79
CA VAL A 23 14.23 3.55 0.72
C VAL A 23 15.38 2.74 0.13
N GLU A 24 16.19 2.09 0.97
CA GLU A 24 17.28 1.21 0.54
C GLU A 24 16.75 0.01 -0.24
N LEU A 25 15.62 -0.54 0.17
CA LEU A 25 14.93 -1.60 -0.54
C LEU A 25 14.44 -1.11 -1.91
N LEU A 26 13.77 0.05 -1.98
CA LEU A 26 13.32 0.64 -3.25
C LEU A 26 14.50 0.92 -4.21
N LEU A 27 15.66 1.32 -3.68
CA LEU A 27 16.91 1.46 -4.44
C LEU A 27 17.44 0.10 -4.92
N LYS A 28 17.51 -0.92 -4.05
CA LYS A 28 17.97 -2.28 -4.40
C LYS A 28 17.10 -2.92 -5.48
N LEU A 29 15.81 -2.60 -5.48
CA LEU A 29 14.84 -3.10 -6.43
C LEU A 29 14.80 -2.28 -7.73
N GLY A 30 15.56 -1.19 -7.81
CA GLY A 30 15.64 -0.33 -8.99
C GLY A 30 14.32 0.38 -9.30
N LEU A 31 13.49 0.66 -8.28
CA LEU A 31 12.21 1.37 -8.42
C LEU A 31 12.36 2.88 -8.23
N ILE A 32 13.40 3.27 -7.49
CA ILE A 32 13.85 4.65 -7.36
C ILE A 32 15.35 4.70 -7.62
N LYS A 33 15.84 5.85 -8.07
CA LYS A 33 17.25 6.14 -8.25
C LYS A 33 17.61 7.40 -7.46
N LYS A 34 18.76 7.36 -6.79
CA LYS A 34 19.32 8.55 -6.13
C LYS A 34 19.96 9.46 -7.17
N GLN A 35 19.59 10.74 -7.13
CA GLN A 35 20.18 11.79 -7.96
C GLN A 35 21.46 12.36 -7.33
N PRO A 36 22.32 13.03 -8.13
CA PRO A 36 23.55 13.65 -7.64
C PRO A 36 23.34 14.72 -6.56
N ASP A 37 22.18 15.39 -6.55
CA ASP A 37 21.79 16.40 -5.56
C ASP A 37 21.26 15.80 -4.24
N GLY A 38 21.25 14.47 -4.12
CA GLY A 38 20.77 13.75 -2.94
C GLY A 38 19.27 13.42 -2.95
N THR A 39 18.50 13.87 -3.96
CA THR A 39 17.07 13.56 -4.11
C THR A 39 16.84 12.17 -4.73
N TYR A 40 15.60 11.66 -4.69
CA TYR A 40 15.23 10.38 -5.29
C TYR A 40 14.21 10.59 -6.42
N ILE A 41 14.42 9.92 -7.56
CA ILE A 41 13.47 9.89 -8.69
C ILE A 41 12.96 8.47 -8.88
N GLN A 42 11.68 8.33 -9.25
CA GLN A 42 11.14 7.05 -9.69
C GLN A 42 11.78 6.67 -11.03
N THR A 43 12.10 5.39 -11.23
CA THR A 43 12.60 4.90 -12.52
C THR A 43 11.44 4.74 -13.52
N ASP A 44 11.72 4.91 -14.81
CA ASP A 44 10.74 4.77 -15.93
C ASP A 44 10.12 3.37 -16.08
N THR A 45 10.49 2.42 -15.23
CA THR A 45 9.76 1.17 -15.06
C THR A 45 8.41 1.48 -14.44
N ALA A 46 7.44 1.82 -15.29
CA ALA A 46 6.05 1.45 -15.06
C ALA A 46 6.07 -0.01 -14.65
N ILE A 47 5.90 -0.28 -13.36
CA ILE A 47 5.84 -1.63 -12.83
C ILE A 47 4.48 -2.18 -13.26
N THR A 48 4.35 -2.54 -14.53
CA THR A 48 3.46 -3.62 -14.92
C THR A 48 3.97 -4.82 -14.14
N ALA A 49 3.15 -5.23 -13.17
CA ALA A 49 3.44 -6.20 -12.13
C ALA A 49 3.60 -7.63 -12.68
N GLU A 50 4.51 -7.83 -13.65
CA GLU A 50 4.68 -9.09 -14.36
C GLU A 50 5.97 -9.84 -14.00
N SER A 51 6.93 -9.22 -13.28
CA SER A 51 8.12 -9.92 -12.79
C SER A 51 7.98 -10.35 -11.33
N GLY A 52 8.39 -11.57 -11.00
CA GLY A 52 8.33 -12.12 -9.63
C GLY A 52 9.07 -11.24 -8.60
N VAL A 53 10.12 -10.53 -9.03
CA VAL A 53 10.89 -9.56 -8.23
C VAL A 53 10.04 -8.33 -7.85
N ALA A 54 9.24 -7.80 -8.78
CA ALA A 54 8.30 -6.71 -8.51
C ALA A 54 7.23 -7.13 -7.47
N SER A 55 6.80 -8.39 -7.48
CA SER A 55 5.83 -8.89 -6.50
C SER A 55 6.39 -8.94 -5.07
N LEU A 56 7.67 -9.31 -4.89
CA LEU A 56 8.32 -9.37 -3.58
C LEU A 56 8.57 -7.96 -3.04
N ALA A 57 9.03 -7.07 -3.91
CA ALA A 57 9.18 -5.65 -3.66
C ALA A 57 7.90 -5.03 -3.09
N ILE A 58 6.79 -5.19 -3.82
CA ILE A 58 5.48 -4.63 -3.45
C ILE A 58 5.01 -5.21 -2.12
N ARG A 59 5.17 -6.53 -1.89
CA ARG A 59 4.83 -7.16 -0.61
C ARG A 59 5.62 -6.56 0.55
N GLN A 60 6.92 -6.37 0.38
CA GLN A 60 7.76 -5.84 1.44
C GLN A 60 7.48 -4.35 1.69
N LEU A 61 7.18 -3.57 0.65
CA LEU A 61 6.73 -2.19 0.78
C LEU A 61 5.41 -2.12 1.57
N ASN A 62 4.41 -2.91 1.18
CA ASN A 62 3.12 -2.96 1.89
C ASN A 62 3.30 -3.33 3.36
N LYS A 63 4.20 -4.27 3.67
CA LYS A 63 4.53 -4.64 5.05
C LYS A 63 5.16 -3.48 5.81
N ALA A 64 6.13 -2.78 5.22
CA ALA A 64 6.77 -1.63 5.85
C ALA A 64 5.77 -0.50 6.11
N MET A 65 4.90 -0.19 5.14
CA MET A 65 3.86 0.83 5.30
C MET A 65 2.83 0.46 6.37
N ALA A 66 2.53 -0.82 6.54
CA ALA A 66 1.68 -1.29 7.63
C ALA A 66 2.33 -1.08 9.01
N LEU A 67 3.64 -1.34 9.13
CA LEU A 67 4.37 -1.09 10.38
C LEU A 67 4.42 0.40 10.74
N PHE A 68 4.60 1.28 9.76
CA PHE A 68 4.46 2.74 10.00
C PHE A 68 3.07 3.13 10.47
N ALA A 69 2.02 2.51 9.92
CA ALA A 69 0.67 2.78 10.38
C ALA A 69 0.44 2.34 11.83
N VAL A 70 1.08 1.24 12.28
CA VAL A 70 1.07 0.82 13.68
C VAL A 70 1.74 1.88 14.56
N ASP A 71 2.95 2.32 14.21
CA ASP A 71 3.66 3.36 14.98
C ASP A 71 2.88 4.69 15.05
N ALA A 72 2.26 5.08 13.93
CA ALA A 72 1.41 6.25 13.86
C ALA A 72 0.20 6.18 14.80
N ILE A 73 -0.26 4.97 15.17
CA ILE A 73 -1.36 4.82 16.14
C ILE A 73 -0.97 5.35 17.52
N ASP A 74 0.29 5.16 17.90
CA ASP A 74 0.74 5.51 19.24
C ASP A 74 1.36 6.91 19.28
N ASN A 75 2.03 7.31 18.20
CA ASN A 75 2.92 8.48 18.21
C ASN A 75 2.37 9.73 17.50
N LEU A 76 1.34 9.62 16.65
CA LEU A 76 0.73 10.79 16.00
C LEU A 76 -0.53 11.26 16.72
N ALA A 77 -0.67 12.58 16.83
CA ALA A 77 -1.88 13.21 17.34
C ALA A 77 -3.07 12.83 16.45
N LYS A 78 -4.26 12.64 17.05
CA LYS A 78 -5.49 12.28 16.31
C LYS A 78 -5.85 13.27 15.20
N THR A 79 -5.44 14.53 15.32
CA THR A 79 -5.65 15.57 14.31
C THR A 79 -4.75 15.45 13.10
N GLU A 80 -3.67 14.68 13.19
CA GLU A 80 -2.67 14.50 12.13
C GLU A 80 -2.76 13.15 11.42
N ARG A 81 -3.68 12.28 11.84
CA ARG A 81 -3.89 10.96 11.25
C ARG A 81 -5.37 10.64 11.08
N ASN A 82 -5.68 9.88 10.03
CA ASN A 82 -6.97 9.23 9.88
C ASN A 82 -6.75 7.72 9.84
N ILE A 83 -7.06 7.05 10.96
CA ILE A 83 -7.00 5.60 11.09
C ILE A 83 -8.37 5.13 11.54
N SER A 84 -9.10 4.51 10.61
CA SER A 84 -10.45 4.00 10.80
C SER A 84 -10.68 2.75 9.95
N GLY A 85 -11.67 1.94 10.30
CA GLY A 85 -11.97 0.69 9.60
C GLY A 85 -13.29 0.08 10.02
N ILE A 86 -13.72 -0.94 9.29
CA ILE A 86 -14.92 -1.73 9.55
C ILE A 86 -14.60 -3.23 9.42
N THR A 87 -15.34 -4.07 10.14
CA THR A 87 -15.28 -5.53 10.03
C THR A 87 -16.62 -6.02 9.52
N VAL A 88 -16.62 -6.68 8.36
CA VAL A 88 -17.85 -7.10 7.67
C VAL A 88 -17.77 -8.56 7.22
N GLY A 89 -18.88 -9.28 7.36
CA GLY A 89 -19.08 -10.60 6.73
C GLY A 89 -19.69 -10.40 5.35
N ILE A 90 -19.06 -10.98 4.31
CA ILE A 90 -19.46 -10.77 2.92
C ILE A 90 -19.34 -12.06 2.10
N SER A 91 -20.06 -12.11 0.97
CA SER A 91 -19.89 -13.16 -0.05
C SER A 91 -18.65 -12.92 -0.92
N GLN A 92 -18.28 -13.91 -1.73
CA GLN A 92 -17.22 -13.77 -2.74
C GLN A 92 -17.58 -12.71 -3.80
N ASP A 93 -18.81 -12.68 -4.28
CA ASP A 93 -19.26 -11.67 -5.25
C ASP A 93 -19.11 -10.25 -4.70
N MET A 94 -19.45 -10.06 -3.42
CA MET A 94 -19.29 -8.78 -2.75
C MET A 94 -17.81 -8.44 -2.51
N TYR A 95 -16.95 -9.43 -2.31
CA TYR A 95 -15.50 -9.22 -2.23
C TYR A 95 -14.95 -8.65 -3.54
N ASP A 96 -15.39 -9.18 -4.69
CA ASP A 96 -14.95 -8.71 -6.00
C ASP A 96 -15.44 -7.28 -6.29
N ILE A 97 -16.70 -6.98 -5.93
CA ILE A 97 -17.28 -5.63 -6.02
C ILE A 97 -16.48 -4.63 -5.16
N ILE A 98 -16.19 -4.98 -3.90
CA ILE A 98 -15.43 -4.10 -3.00
C ILE A 98 -14.01 -3.86 -3.53
N ASN A 99 -13.34 -4.87 -4.12
CA ASN A 99 -12.01 -4.67 -4.72
C ASN A 99 -12.04 -3.71 -5.91
N ALA A 100 -13.09 -3.76 -6.73
CA ALA A 100 -13.28 -2.80 -7.82
C ALA A 100 -13.48 -1.38 -7.28
N GLU A 101 -14.31 -1.20 -6.24
CA GLU A 101 -14.51 0.10 -5.58
C GLU A 101 -13.23 0.65 -4.94
N ILE A 102 -12.45 -0.22 -4.28
CA ILE A 102 -11.13 0.13 -3.73
C ILE A 102 -10.20 0.65 -4.83
N THR A 103 -10.22 0.01 -6.00
CA THR A 103 -9.38 0.42 -7.15
C THR A 103 -9.83 1.78 -7.69
N ALA A 104 -11.12 1.94 -7.94
CA ALA A 104 -11.69 3.20 -8.41
C ALA A 104 -11.47 4.35 -7.41
N PHE A 105 -11.55 4.07 -6.11
CA PHE A 105 -11.25 5.06 -5.06
C PHE A 105 -9.80 5.55 -5.14
N LYS A 106 -8.82 4.65 -5.27
CA LYS A 106 -7.41 5.03 -5.42
C LYS A 106 -7.18 5.92 -6.64
N GLU A 107 -7.80 5.59 -7.77
CA GLU A 107 -7.70 6.40 -9.00
C GLU A 107 -8.29 7.80 -8.82
N ARG A 108 -9.42 7.91 -8.11
CA ARG A 108 -9.99 9.22 -7.73
C ARG A 108 -9.03 10.01 -6.84
N ILE A 109 -8.40 9.39 -5.84
CA ILE A 109 -7.41 10.07 -4.98
C ILE A 109 -6.21 10.55 -5.79
N VAL A 110 -5.64 9.71 -6.66
CA VAL A 110 -4.52 10.12 -7.54
C VAL A 110 -4.91 11.30 -8.41
N THR A 111 -6.13 11.29 -8.96
CA THR A 111 -6.65 12.41 -9.75
C THR A 111 -6.73 13.70 -8.92
N LEU A 112 -7.21 13.62 -7.67
CA LEU A 112 -7.27 14.78 -6.78
C LEU A 112 -5.87 15.32 -6.44
N VAL A 113 -4.95 14.44 -6.05
CA VAL A 113 -3.57 14.81 -5.68
C VAL A 113 -2.83 15.39 -6.88
N SER A 114 -3.07 14.90 -8.10
CA SER A 114 -2.43 15.42 -9.32
C SER A 114 -2.78 16.89 -9.64
N ARG A 115 -3.86 17.41 -9.05
CA ARG A 115 -4.30 18.80 -9.19
C ARG A 115 -3.75 19.71 -8.08
N ASP A 116 -3.20 19.12 -7.03
CA ASP A 116 -2.56 19.86 -5.95
C ASP A 116 -1.10 20.18 -6.36
N LEU A 117 -0.86 21.45 -6.65
CA LEU A 117 0.45 21.94 -7.08
C LEU A 117 1.35 22.34 -5.90
N HIS A 118 0.84 22.31 -4.66
CA HIS A 118 1.54 22.82 -3.48
C HIS A 118 1.63 21.73 -2.41
N CYS A 119 2.56 20.80 -2.59
CA CYS A 119 2.82 19.74 -1.61
C CYS A 119 3.48 20.30 -0.34
N GLU A 120 2.74 20.30 0.77
CA GLU A 120 3.26 20.69 2.10
C GLU A 120 3.80 19.50 2.90
N ARG A 121 3.16 18.32 2.75
CA ARG A 121 3.47 17.11 3.51
C ARG A 121 3.10 15.87 2.70
N VAL A 122 3.92 14.83 2.83
CA VAL A 122 3.64 13.52 2.22
C VAL A 122 2.77 12.70 3.17
N TYR A 123 1.68 12.16 2.63
CA TYR A 123 0.79 11.25 3.34
C TYR A 123 0.83 9.86 2.70
N GLN A 124 0.98 8.84 3.53
CA GLN A 124 0.83 7.44 3.12
C GLN A 124 -0.60 6.97 3.40
N LEU A 125 -1.31 6.54 2.35
CA LEU A 125 -2.63 5.92 2.48
C LEU A 125 -2.52 4.41 2.32
N ASN A 126 -2.90 3.67 3.37
CA ASN A 126 -2.97 2.21 3.32
C ASN A 126 -4.41 1.76 3.09
N MET A 127 -4.59 0.80 2.18
CA MET A 127 -5.86 0.11 1.97
C MET A 127 -5.63 -1.39 2.08
N GLN A 128 -6.18 -1.99 3.12
CA GLN A 128 -5.97 -3.39 3.46
C GLN A 128 -7.33 -4.06 3.60
N PHE A 129 -7.63 -5.00 2.69
CA PHE A 129 -8.87 -5.75 2.70
C PHE A 129 -8.56 -7.23 2.55
N PHE A 130 -8.75 -7.99 3.63
CA PHE A 130 -8.33 -9.38 3.73
C PHE A 130 -9.30 -10.16 4.63
N PRO A 131 -9.43 -11.48 4.41
CA PRO A 131 -10.29 -12.30 5.26
C PRO A 131 -9.69 -12.45 6.66
N LEU A 132 -10.55 -12.31 7.69
CA LEU A 132 -10.22 -12.62 9.09
C LEU A 132 -10.68 -14.02 9.52
N SER A 133 -11.39 -14.73 8.65
CA SER A 133 -11.91 -16.08 8.88
C SER A 133 -11.71 -16.97 7.65
N GLN A 134 -11.78 -18.28 7.86
CA GLN A 134 -11.76 -19.25 6.77
C GLN A 134 -13.14 -19.29 6.09
N LYS A 135 -13.17 -19.73 4.83
CA LYS A 135 -14.42 -20.07 4.16
C LYS A 135 -15.07 -21.23 4.94
N PRO A 136 -16.40 -21.26 5.10
CA PRO A 136 -17.07 -22.43 5.63
C PRO A 136 -16.65 -23.65 4.80
N ASP A 137 -16.31 -24.76 5.47
CA ASP A 137 -16.11 -26.02 4.77
C ASP A 137 -17.35 -26.29 3.92
N SER A 138 -17.14 -26.56 2.63
CA SER A 138 -18.24 -27.05 1.80
C SER A 138 -18.78 -28.30 2.49
N PRO A 139 -20.11 -28.47 2.65
CA PRO A 139 -20.64 -29.67 3.24
C PRO A 139 -20.14 -30.83 2.39
N THR A 140 -19.20 -31.61 2.93
CA THR A 140 -18.76 -32.84 2.31
C THR A 140 -19.99 -33.71 2.20
N GLY A 141 -20.55 -33.77 0.99
CA GLY A 141 -21.48 -34.82 0.60
C GLY A 141 -20.75 -36.15 0.68
N LYS A 142 -20.69 -36.73 1.87
CA LYS A 142 -20.72 -38.18 2.03
C LYS A 142 -22.14 -38.54 2.40
N GLY A 143 -22.92 -38.76 1.34
CA GLY A 143 -24.07 -39.63 1.42
C GLY A 143 -23.66 -41.00 1.94
N ALA A 144 -24.60 -41.58 2.68
CA ALA A 144 -24.85 -43.00 2.83
C ALA A 144 -24.01 -43.93 1.94
N SER A 145 -23.24 -44.82 2.57
CA SER A 145 -23.01 -46.20 2.11
C SER A 145 -22.40 -47.02 3.26
N ASP A 146 -23.13 -48.05 3.66
CA ASP A 146 -22.67 -49.34 4.21
C ASP A 146 -21.94 -49.39 5.57
N LYS A 147 -22.68 -49.64 6.67
CA LYS A 147 -23.01 -50.99 7.17
C LYS A 147 -23.83 -50.92 8.47
#